data_AF-A0A6V7WQH3-F1
#
_entry.id   AF-A0A6V7WQH3-F1
#
_cell.length_a   1.000
_cell.length_b   1.000
_cell.length_c   1.000
_cell.angle_alpha   90.00
_cell.angle_beta   90.00
_cell.angle_gamma   90.00
#
_symmetry.space_group_name_H-M   'P 1'
#
loop_
_entity.id
_entity.type
_entity.pdbx_description
1 polymer ?
#
loop_
_entity_poly.entity_id
_entity_poly.type
_entity_poly.pdbx_seq_one_letter_code
_entity_poly.pdbx_strand_id
1 'polypeptide(L)' 'MPCILAMFDFGQCDPKRCSGRKLCRLGFIRQQKIGQRFPGILLTPTATSTLSPSDSKTILLFIEPRHQNNVSFHFC' A
#
# COMPACT_ATOMS: atom_id res chain seq x y z
N MET A 1 -12.52 0.19 10.27
CA MET A 1 -11.76 1.38 9.83
C MET A 1 -11.43 1.23 8.34
N PRO A 2 -11.91 2.14 7.47
CA PRO A 2 -11.55 2.10 6.06
C PRO A 2 -10.16 2.75 5.86
N CYS A 3 -9.16 1.93 5.50
CA CYS A 3 -7.86 2.41 5.02
C CYS A 3 -7.73 2.17 3.51
N ILE A 4 -7.14 3.13 2.80
CA ILE A 4 -6.80 2.96 1.39
C ILE A 4 -5.49 2.22 1.31
N LEU A 5 -5.59 1.10 0.63
CA LEU A 5 -4.48 0.24 0.33
C LEU A 5 -4.11 0.47 -1.13
N ALA A 6 -2.84 0.70 -1.37
CA ALA A 6 -2.28 0.83 -2.70
C ALA A 6 -1.16 -0.19 -2.91
N MET A 7 -0.85 -0.47 -4.16
CA MET A 7 0.25 -1.38 -4.50
C MET A 7 1.00 -0.90 -5.73
N PHE A 8 2.33 -0.95 -5.66
CA PHE A 8 3.18 -0.86 -6.84
C PHE A 8 3.38 -2.25 -7.44
N ASP A 9 3.14 -2.38 -8.74
CA ASP A 9 3.33 -3.62 -9.49
C ASP A 9 4.56 -3.47 -10.39
N PHE A 10 5.60 -4.26 -10.13
CA PHE A 10 6.83 -4.27 -10.91
C PHE A 10 6.85 -5.35 -11.99
N GLY A 11 5.78 -6.14 -12.09
CA GLY A 11 5.65 -7.21 -13.08
C GLY A 11 6.65 -8.35 -12.89
N GLN A 12 7.22 -8.53 -11.69
CA GLN A 12 8.18 -9.60 -11.41
C GLN A 12 7.48 -10.90 -10.98
N CYS A 13 6.16 -10.87 -10.79
CA CYS A 13 5.35 -12.02 -10.38
C CYS A 13 4.42 -12.54 -11.51
N ASP A 14 4.10 -13.83 -11.46
CA ASP A 14 3.07 -14.43 -12.30
C ASP A 14 1.68 -13.83 -11.96
N PRO A 15 0.97 -13.20 -12.93
CA PRO A 15 -0.29 -12.50 -12.69
C PRO A 15 -1.46 -13.42 -12.29
N LYS A 16 -1.33 -14.74 -12.43
CA LYS A 16 -2.31 -15.73 -11.97
C LYS A 16 -2.09 -16.15 -10.51
N ARG A 17 -0.86 -16.02 -10.00
CA ARG A 17 -0.48 -16.41 -8.63
C ARG A 17 -0.27 -15.21 -7.69
N CYS A 18 -0.11 -14.01 -8.23
CA CYS A 18 0.12 -12.80 -7.45
C CYS A 18 -1.10 -12.44 -6.56
N SER A 19 -0.92 -12.52 -5.24
CA SER A 19 -1.91 -12.11 -4.24
C SER A 19 -2.27 -10.63 -4.34
N GLY A 20 -1.30 -9.76 -4.64
CA GLY A 20 -1.53 -8.34 -4.84
C GLY A 20 -2.45 -8.06 -6.03
N ARG A 21 -2.18 -8.69 -7.18
CA ARG A 21 -3.05 -8.57 -8.37
C ARG A 21 -4.43 -9.19 -8.14
N LYS A 22 -4.54 -10.24 -7.33
CA LYS A 22 -5.83 -10.79 -6.88
C LYS A 22 -6.62 -9.78 -6.05
N LEU A 23 -6.01 -9.12 -5.08
CA LEU A 23 -6.65 -8.09 -4.26
C LEU A 23 -7.07 -6.86 -5.09
N CYS A 24 -6.28 -6.49 -6.11
CA CYS A 24 -6.63 -5.41 -7.03
C CYS A 24 -7.86 -5.76 -7.87
N ARG A 25 -7.98 -7.01 -8.36
CA ARG A 25 -9.17 -7.49 -9.08
C ARG A 25 -10.42 -7.50 -8.20
N LEU A 26 -10.26 -7.74 -6.90
CA LEU A 26 -11.34 -7.72 -5.91
C LEU A 26 -11.72 -6.31 -5.45
N GLY A 27 -11.00 -5.26 -5.88
CA GLY A 27 -11.28 -3.87 -5.51
C GLY A 27 -10.83 -3.47 -4.10
N PHE A 28 -10.08 -4.33 -3.39
CA PHE A 28 -9.60 -4.02 -2.04
C PHE A 28 -8.40 -3.07 -2.03
N ILE A 29 -7.62 -3.04 -3.11
CA ILE A 29 -6.43 -2.21 -3.23
C ILE A 29 -6.39 -1.50 -4.59
N ARG A 30 -5.75 -0.32 -4.65
CA ARG A 30 -5.53 0.42 -5.90
C ARG A 30 -4.11 0.18 -6.43
N GLN A 31 -3.99 -0.22 -7.68
CA GLN A 31 -2.69 -0.27 -8.34
C GLN A 31 -2.15 1.15 -8.59
N GLN A 32 -0.91 1.41 -8.18
CA GLN A 32 -0.19 2.66 -8.40
C GLN A 32 0.89 2.48 -9.46
N LYS A 33 1.09 3.51 -10.27
CA LYS A 33 2.17 3.54 -11.27
C LYS A 33 3.51 3.77 -10.58
N ILE A 34 4.54 3.08 -11.03
CA ILE A 34 5.92 3.29 -10.56
C ILE A 34 6.28 4.77 -10.76
N GLY A 35 6.80 5.41 -9.70
CA GLY A 35 7.12 6.84 -9.69
C GLY A 35 6.02 7.76 -9.15
N GLN A 36 4.80 7.25 -8.93
CA GLN A 36 3.78 8.02 -8.19
C GLN A 36 4.14 8.09 -6.70
N ARG A 37 4.07 9.29 -6.13
CA ARG A 37 4.22 9.48 -4.69
C ARG A 37 2.97 8.98 -3.98
N PHE A 38 3.19 8.18 -2.95
CA PHE A 38 2.13 7.73 -2.07
C PHE A 38 2.33 8.35 -0.69
N PRO A 39 1.46 9.29 -0.27
CA PRO A 39 1.57 9.92 1.03
C PRO A 39 1.01 8.96 2.08
N GLY A 40 1.90 8.22 2.76
CA GLY A 40 1.52 7.21 3.74
C GLY A 40 2.68 6.27 4.07
N ILE A 41 2.33 5.08 4.58
CA ILE A 41 3.33 4.07 4.93
C ILE A 41 3.59 3.16 3.73
N LEU A 42 4.86 2.95 3.39
CA LEU A 42 5.30 2.00 2.37
C LEU A 42 5.84 0.73 3.03
N LEU A 43 5.24 -0.40 2.67
CA LEU A 43 5.65 -1.73 3.12
C LEU A 43 6.49 -2.36 2.02
N THR A 44 7.77 -2.56 2.28
CA THR A 44 8.71 -3.18 1.35
C THR A 44 9.62 -4.16 2.09
N PRO A 45 10.00 -5.30 1.48
CA PRO A 45 10.95 -6.24 2.09
C PRO A 45 12.32 -5.60 2.35
N THR A 46 12.66 -4.51 1.67
CA THR A 46 13.90 -3.76 1.85
C THR A 46 13.78 -2.67 2.93
N ALA A 47 12.68 -2.61 3.67
CA ALA A 47 12.48 -1.60 4.71
C ALA A 47 13.46 -1.82 5.86
N THR A 48 13.98 -0.71 6.41
CA THR A 48 14.92 -0.73 7.54
C THR A 48 14.23 -0.91 8.89
N SER A 49 12.93 -0.63 8.97
CA SER A 49 12.14 -0.66 10.20
C SER A 49 10.89 -1.50 10.03
N THR A 50 10.51 -2.22 11.08
CA THR A 50 9.27 -3.02 11.13
C THR A 50 8.09 -2.17 11.56
N LEU A 51 6.87 -2.58 11.18
CA LEU A 51 5.65 -1.95 11.67
C LEU A 51 5.44 -2.21 13.16
N SER A 52 4.97 -1.18 13.85
CA SER A 52 4.57 -1.22 15.26
C SER A 52 3.15 -0.66 15.43
N PRO A 53 2.44 -1.02 16.51
CA PRO A 53 1.14 -0.41 16.82
C PRO A 53 1.20 1.12 16.98
N SER A 54 2.36 1.68 17.31
CA SER A 54 2.59 3.13 17.41
C SER A 54 2.44 3.86 16.08
N ASP A 55 2.66 3.16 14.95
CA ASP A 55 2.51 3.71 13.61
C ASP A 55 1.04 3.92 13.20
N SER A 56 0.09 3.39 14.00
CA SER A 56 -1.33 3.66 13.85
C SER A 56 -1.61 5.16 13.85
N LYS A 57 -0.91 5.94 14.68
CA LYS A 57 -1.07 7.39 14.74
C LYS A 57 -0.63 8.05 13.44
N THR A 58 0.43 7.56 12.80
CA THR A 58 0.88 8.05 11.48
C THR A 58 -0.16 7.74 10.41
N ILE A 59 -0.69 6.52 10.39
CA ILE A 59 -1.78 6.14 9.46
C ILE A 59 -3.00 7.06 9.67
N LEU A 60 -3.33 7.36 10.93
CA LEU A 60 -4.45 8.21 11.32
C LEU A 60 -4.21 9.72 11.12
N LEU A 61 -2.96 10.20 11.19
CA LEU A 61 -2.62 11.61 11.03
C LEU A 61 -2.72 12.07 9.57
N PHE A 62 -2.53 11.16 8.63
CA PHE A 62 -2.81 11.42 7.21
C PHE A 62 -4.31 11.40 6.88
N ILE A 63 -5.20 11.43 7.88
CA ILE A 63 -6.67 11.64 7.75
C ILE A 63 -6.98 13.14 7.82
N GLU A 64 -6.54 13.92 6.84
CA GLU A 64 -7.16 15.23 6.57
C GLU A 64 -8.27 15.04 5.53
N PRO A 65 -9.35 15.85 5.52
CA PRO A 65 -10.52 15.66 4.65
C PRO A 65 -10.24 15.77 3.13
N ARG A 66 -8.97 15.92 2.71
CA ARG A 66 -8.52 15.83 1.30
C ARG A 66 -7.54 14.70 1.00
N HIS A 67 -7.04 13.96 1.99
CA HIS A 67 -6.16 12.81 1.76
C HIS A 67 -6.61 11.62 2.60
N GLN A 68 -6.94 10.53 1.93
CA GLN A 68 -7.44 9.31 2.54
C GLN A 68 -6.30 8.50 3.18
N ASN A 69 -6.62 7.76 4.26
CA ASN A 69 -5.77 6.77 4.93
C ASN A 69 -4.92 5.96 3.94
N ASN A 70 -3.60 5.97 4.00
CA ASN A 70 -2.79 5.45 2.91
C ASN A 70 -1.73 4.46 3.42
N VAL A 71 -1.88 3.19 3.05
CA VAL A 71 -0.82 2.16 3.17
C VAL A 71 -0.52 1.58 1.78
N SER A 72 0.73 1.69 1.33
CA SER A 72 1.19 1.12 0.08
C SER A 72 1.98 -0.14 0.34
N PHE A 73 1.66 -1.19 -0.38
CA PHE A 73 2.45 -2.41 -0.42
C PHE A 73 3.34 -2.40 -1.66
N HIS A 74 4.60 -2.69 -1.44
CA HIS A 74 5.51 -3.07 -2.50
C HIS A 74 5.38 -4.59 -2.67
N PHE A 75 4.70 -5.02 -3.72
CA PHE A 75 4.71 -6.43 -4.12
C PHE A 75 5.70 -6.60 -5.28
N CYS A 76 6.41 -7.74 -5.26
CA CYS A 76 7.29 -8.23 -6.33
C CYS A 76 6.53 -8.23 -7.68
#